data_AF-A0A2P7EAJ5-F1
#
_entry.id   AF-A0A2P7EAJ5-F1
#
_cell.length_a   1.000
_cell.length_b   1.000
_cell.length_c   1.000
_cell.angle_alpha   90.00
_cell.angle_beta   90.00
_cell.angle_gamma   90.00
#
_symmetry.space_group_name_H-M   'P 1'
#
loop_
_entity.id
_entity.type
_entity.pdbx_description
1 polymer ?
#
loop_
_entity_poly.entity_id
_entity_poly.type
_entity_poly.pdbx_seq_one_letter_code
_entity_poly.pdbx_strand_id
1 'polypeptide(L)' 'NRNAAQVWAVGDQLQHDVFGEGRVTHLFGSGEKISIAVKFPGMGPKILDPRLAPIRRSN' A
#
# COMPACT_ATOMS: atom_id res chain seq x y z
N ASN A 1 17.10 -11.80 -8.99
CA ASN A 1 16.75 -12.84 -8.00
C ASN A 1 16.24 -12.14 -6.74
N ARG A 2 15.03 -12.50 -6.29
CA ARG A 2 14.27 -11.97 -5.14
C ARG A 2 13.74 -10.53 -5.26
N ASN A 3 12.63 -10.37 -6.00
CA ASN A 3 11.65 -9.35 -5.63
C ASN A 3 11.06 -9.83 -4.29
N ALA A 4 11.68 -9.46 -3.17
CA ALA A 4 11.10 -9.73 -1.86
C ALA A 4 9.74 -9.03 -1.88
N ALA A 5 8.65 -9.81 -1.86
CA ALA A 5 7.32 -9.26 -1.78
C ALA A 5 7.31 -8.29 -0.60
N GLN A 6 7.18 -6.99 -0.88
CA GLN A 6 7.30 -5.97 0.14
C GLN A 6 6.17 -6.18 1.14
N VAL A 7 6.53 -6.53 2.37
CA VAL A 7 5.57 -6.67 3.46
C VAL A 7 5.15 -5.26 3.88
N TRP A 8 3.85 -5.01 3.87
CA TRP A 8 3.24 -3.77 4.32
C TRP A 8 2.65 -3.96 5.72
N ALA A 9 2.70 -2.90 6.52
CA ALA A 9 2.19 -2.78 7.86
C ALA A 9 1.36 -1.50 8.00
N VAL A 10 0.44 -1.49 8.97
CA VAL A 10 -0.29 -0.26 9.33
C VAL A 10 0.71 0.78 9.82
N GLY A 11 0.59 2.02 9.32
CA GLY A 11 1.50 3.12 9.61
C GLY A 11 2.55 3.36 8.52
N ASP A 12 2.81 2.37 7.66
CA ASP A 12 3.76 2.54 6.56
C ASP A 12 3.33 3.65 5.61
N GLN A 13 4.31 4.41 5.12
CA GLN A 13 4.12 5.43 4.10
C GLN A 13 4.51 4.89 2.73
N LEU A 14 3.77 5.33 1.72
CA LEU A 14 4.02 4.99 0.33
C LEU A 14 3.68 6.14 -0.59
N GLN A 15 4.29 6.14 -1.76
CA GLN A 15 3.98 7.01 -2.87
C GLN A 15 3.20 6.20 -3.93
N HIS A 16 2.02 6.68 -4.30
CA HIS A 16 1.27 6.17 -5.45
C HIS A 16 1.41 7.14 -6.64
N ASP A 17 1.59 6.62 -7.84
CA ASP A 17 1.87 7.44 -9.04
C ASP A 17 0.79 8.49 -9.33
N VAL A 18 -0.49 8.14 -9.13
CA VAL A 18 -1.64 9.06 -9.31
C VAL A 18 -2.05 9.81 -8.03
N PHE A 19 -2.12 9.12 -6.89
CA PHE A 19 -2.73 9.68 -5.67
C PHE A 19 -1.75 10.42 -4.77
N GLY A 20 -0.45 10.35 -5.05
CA GLY A 20 0.56 10.99 -4.23
C GLY A 20 0.95 10.14 -3.02
N GLU A 21 1.43 10.81 -1.97
CA GLU A 21 1.83 10.17 -0.72
C GLU A 21 0.60 9.71 0.06
N GLY A 22 0.66 8.48 0.60
CA GLY A 22 -0.38 7.90 1.43
C GLY A 22 0.18 7.08 2.58
N ARG A 23 -0.67 6.83 3.58
CA ARG A 23 -0.35 6.01 4.75
C ARG A 23 -1.26 4.79 4.82
N VAL A 24 -0.67 3.62 5.04
CA VAL A 24 -1.41 2.37 5.26
C VAL A 24 -2.16 2.46 6.59
N THR A 25 -3.45 2.18 6.55
CA THR A 25 -4.35 2.21 7.72
C THR A 25 -4.87 0.85 8.10
N HIS A 26 -5.05 -0.06 7.14
CA HIS A 26 -5.51 -1.42 7.38
C HIS A 26 -4.83 -2.40 6.41
N LEU A 27 -4.70 -3.63 6.87
CA LEU A 27 -4.34 -4.79 6.06
C LEU A 27 -5.53 -5.74 6.00
N PHE A 28 -5.77 -6.31 4.83
CA PHE A 28 -6.81 -7.31 4.60
C PHE A 28 -6.19 -8.55 3.96
N GLY A 29 -6.83 -9.70 4.19
CA GLY A 29 -6.41 -10.98 3.63
C GLY A 29 -5.31 -11.66 4.45
N SER A 30 -4.87 -12.82 3.96
CA SER A 30 -3.86 -13.66 4.59
C SER A 30 -3.08 -14.44 3.53
N GLY A 31 -1.84 -14.82 3.84
CA GLY A 31 -0.96 -15.53 2.92
C GLY A 31 -0.57 -14.68 1.71
N GLU A 32 -0.80 -15.21 0.50
CA GLU A 32 -0.35 -14.59 -0.76
C GLU A 32 -1.26 -13.47 -1.30
N LYS A 33 -2.48 -13.35 -0.75
CA LYS A 33 -3.46 -12.35 -1.17
C LYS A 33 -3.67 -11.36 -0.05
N ILE A 34 -2.81 -10.33 -0.03
CA ILE A 34 -2.99 -9.19 0.87
C ILE A 34 -3.57 -8.02 0.07
N SER A 35 -4.47 -7.26 0.68
CA SER A 35 -4.88 -5.94 0.20
C SER A 35 -4.64 -4.92 1.31
N ILE A 36 -4.32 -3.69 0.94
CA ILE A 36 -4.01 -2.62 1.91
C ILE A 36 -5.01 -1.48 1.75
N ALA A 37 -5.51 -0.93 2.84
CA ALA A 37 -6.21 0.35 2.82
C ALA A 37 -5.20 1.49 3.04
N VAL A 38 -5.14 2.41 2.10
CA VAL A 38 -4.26 3.58 2.15
C VAL A 38 -5.10 4.84 2.22
N LYS A 39 -4.78 5.71 3.17
CA LYS A 39 -5.35 7.06 3.26
C LYS A 39 -4.44 8.04 2.54
N PHE A 40 -5.00 8.74 1.55
CA PHE A 40 -4.32 9.83 0.84
C PHE A 40 -4.91 11.19 1.29
N PRO A 41 -4.12 12.26 1.37
CA PRO A 41 -4.62 13.59 1.73
C PRO A 41 -5.75 14.04 0.79
N GLY A 42 -6.84 14.56 1.37
CA GLY A 42 -8.00 15.04 0.60
C GLY A 42 -8.83 13.94 -0.08
N MET A 43 -8.52 12.66 0.12
CA MET A 43 -9.25 11.53 -0.44
C MET A 43 -9.75 10.59 0.67
N GLY A 44 -10.84 9.87 0.38
CA GLY A 44 -11.23 8.71 1.19
C GLY A 44 -10.22 7.57 1.08
N PRO A 45 -10.26 6.59 2.00
CA PRO A 45 -9.38 5.42 1.93
C PRO A 45 -9.51 4.67 0.60
N LYS A 46 -8.40 4.21 0.05
CA LYS A 46 -8.33 3.36 -1.16
C LYS A 46 -7.83 1.97 -0.78
N ILE A 47 -8.50 0.93 -1.26
CA ILE A 47 -8.04 -0.45 -1.13
C ILE A 47 -7.20 -0.79 -2.37
N LEU A 48 -5.97 -1.27 -2.16
CA LEU A 48 -5.01 -1.59 -3.20
C LEU A 48 -4.47 -3.02 -3.03
N ASP A 49 -4.27 -3.75 -4.13
CA ASP A 49 -3.38 -4.93 -4.14
C ASP A 49 -1.94 -4.41 -4.34
N PRO A 50 -1.06 -4.52 -3.34
CA PRO A 50 0.29 -3.98 -3.41
C PRO A 50 1.17 -4.65 -4.47
N ARG A 51 0.74 -5.78 -5.05
CA ARG A 51 1.44 -6.48 -6.13
C ARG A 51 1.09 -5.93 -7.51
N LEU A 52 -0.04 -5.23 -7.62
CA LEU A 52 -0.58 -4.70 -8.88
C LEU A 52 -0.58 -3.18 -8.93
N ALA A 53 -0.71 -2.52 -7.77
CA ALA A 53 -0.78 -1.07 -7.68
C ALA A 53 0.60 -0.42 -7.95
N PRO A 54 0.65 0.72 -8.66
CA PRO A 54 1.89 1.46 -8.91
C PRO A 54 2.29 2.26 -7.66
N ILE A 55 2.78 1.54 -6.65
CA ILE A 55 3.17 2.09 -5.35
C ILE A 55 4.65 1.84 -5.06
N ARG A 56 5.28 2.78 -4.35
CA ARG A 56 6.65 2.69 -3.85
C ARG A 56 6.68 3.02 -2.36
N ARG A 57 7.45 2.29 -1.54
CA ARG A 57 7.61 2.64 -0.12
C ARG A 57 8.31 3.99 -0.01
N SER A 58 7.75 4.88 0.80
CA SER A 58 8.45 6.10 1.24
C SER A 58 9.35 5.71 2.40
N ASN A 59 10.64 6.02 2.28
CA ASN A 59 11.66 5.64 3.25
C ASN A 59 11.51 6.42 4.56
#